data_AF-A0A5K1BTW3-F1
#
_entry.id   AF-A0A5K1BTW3-F1
#
_cell.length_a   1.000
_cell.length_b   1.000
_cell.length_c   1.000
_cell.angle_alpha   90.00
_cell.angle_beta   90.00
_cell.angle_gamma   90.00
#
_symmetry.space_group_name_H-M   'P 1'
#
loop_
_entity.id
_entity.type
_entity.pdbx_description
1 polymer ?
#
loop_
_entity_poly.entity_id
_entity_poly.type
_entity_poly.pdbx_seq_one_letter_code
_entity_poly.pdbx_strand_id
1 'polypeptide(L)'
;YELYTAYTSTSTITGWSLVLYSIIYTTLPTVVISILEKDLSHKTLLKYPQLYGAGQRSECYNAGLFWLLMLETLWQSAVIFYVPYFTYRNSTMDASRMGDLLILALVILVSIHFAMDIMCWTWITHAVLWGSVLATCICVIVIDSIRQLPGY
;
A
#
# COMPACT_ATOMS: atom_id res chain seq x y z
N TYR A 1 -10.63 13.54 3.76
CA TYR A 1 -11.06 13.74 5.15
C TYR A 1 -11.24 15.22 5.48
N GLU A 2 -10.20 16.07 5.36
CA GLU A 2 -10.27 17.52 5.71
C GLU A 2 -11.45 18.30 5.12
N LEU A 3 -11.86 18.00 3.88
CA LEU A 3 -13.03 18.63 3.24
C LEU A 3 -14.35 18.35 3.99
N TYR A 4 -14.46 17.20 4.64
CA TYR A 4 -15.66 16.79 5.39
C TYR A 4 -15.63 17.28 6.85
N THR A 5 -14.46 17.60 7.39
CA THR A 5 -14.26 18.14 8.74
C THR A 5 -14.05 19.64 8.77
N ALA A 6 -14.38 20.37 7.70
CA ALA A 6 -14.20 21.82 7.60
C ALA A 6 -12.76 22.28 7.99
N TYR A 7 -11.74 21.49 7.61
CA TYR A 7 -10.32 21.74 7.89
C TYR A 7 -9.91 21.74 9.37
N THR A 8 -10.66 21.06 10.23
CA THR A 8 -10.39 21.02 11.68
C THR A 8 -9.12 20.18 12.05
N SER A 9 -8.37 19.63 11.08
CA SER A 9 -7.11 18.87 11.30
C SER A 9 -7.22 17.69 12.29
N THR A 10 -8.42 17.15 12.49
CA THR A 10 -8.64 16.00 13.36
C THR A 10 -8.26 14.73 12.62
N SER A 11 -7.25 13.97 13.04
CA SER A 11 -6.92 12.71 12.37
C SER A 11 -7.76 11.55 12.94
N THR A 12 -8.46 10.81 12.08
CA THR A 12 -9.18 9.58 12.47
C THR A 12 -8.22 8.44 12.83
N ILE A 13 -6.99 8.51 12.32
CA ILE A 13 -5.93 7.51 12.55
C ILE A 13 -5.00 8.02 13.64
N THR A 14 -4.71 7.17 14.63
CA THR A 14 -3.73 7.48 15.69
C THR A 14 -2.33 7.67 15.08
N GLY A 15 -1.56 8.65 15.55
CA GLY A 15 -0.24 8.97 14.99
C GLY A 15 0.73 7.77 14.92
N TRP A 16 0.74 6.92 15.96
CA TRP A 16 1.54 5.70 15.97
C TRP A 16 1.11 4.69 14.90
N SER A 17 -0.19 4.53 14.68
CA SER A 17 -0.72 3.65 13.62
C SER A 17 -0.34 4.14 12.23
N LEU A 18 -0.26 5.45 12.00
CA LEU A 18 0.18 6.03 10.72
C LEU A 18 1.68 5.80 10.44
N VAL A 19 2.52 5.93 11.47
CA VAL A 19 3.96 5.70 11.35
C VAL A 19 4.24 4.22 11.11
N LEU A 20 3.61 3.33 11.89
CA LEU A 20 3.70 1.89 11.68
C LEU A 20 3.18 1.52 10.28
N TYR A 21 2.08 2.14 9.84
CA TYR A 21 1.52 1.96 8.50
C TYR A 21 2.57 2.16 7.40
N SER A 22 3.21 3.33 7.43
CA SER A 22 4.12 3.77 6.37
C SER A 22 5.42 2.96 6.34
N ILE A 23 5.99 2.67 7.51
CA ILE A 23 7.30 2.02 7.60
C ILE A 23 7.17 0.51 7.41
N ILE A 24 6.23 -0.15 8.11
CA ILE A 24 6.22 -1.61 8.18
C ILE A 24 5.42 -2.19 7.00
N TYR A 25 4.22 -1.71 6.74
CA TYR A 25 3.32 -2.38 5.78
C TYR A 25 3.42 -1.84 4.35
N THR A 26 4.00 -0.65 4.18
CA THR A 26 4.20 -0.10 2.83
C THR A 26 5.64 -0.28 2.38
N THR A 27 6.61 0.09 3.23
CA THR A 27 8.03 0.12 2.84
C THR A 27 8.66 -1.28 2.82
N LEU A 28 8.37 -2.17 3.77
CA LEU A 28 8.97 -3.51 3.77
C LEU A 28 8.56 -4.36 2.55
N PRO A 29 7.26 -4.51 2.20
CA PRO A 29 6.89 -5.32 1.04
C PRO A 29 7.35 -4.68 -0.27
N THR A 30 7.28 -3.35 -0.42
CA THR A 30 7.79 -2.65 -1.62
C THR A 30 9.28 -2.89 -1.82
N VAL A 31 10.08 -2.74 -0.76
CA VAL A 31 11.54 -2.97 -0.83
C VAL A 31 11.85 -4.42 -1.16
N VAL A 32 11.16 -5.37 -0.54
CA VAL A 32 11.39 -6.80 -0.81
C VAL A 32 11.01 -7.15 -2.25
N ILE A 33 9.83 -6.71 -2.72
CA ILE A 33 9.39 -6.93 -4.11
C ILE A 33 10.35 -6.25 -5.09
N SER A 34 10.79 -5.02 -4.81
CA SER A 34 11.73 -4.28 -5.66
C SER A 34 13.11 -4.94 -5.76
N ILE A 35 13.59 -5.53 -4.65
CA ILE A 35 14.84 -6.31 -4.65
C ILE A 35 14.66 -7.64 -5.38
N LEU A 36 13.47 -8.25 -5.29
CA LEU A 36 13.22 -9.57 -5.85
C LEU A 36 12.81 -9.56 -7.33
N GLU A 37 12.22 -8.46 -7.81
CA GLU A 37 12.00 -8.22 -9.24
C GLU A 37 13.29 -7.91 -10.01
N LYS A 38 14.43 -7.76 -9.31
CA LYS A 38 15.72 -8.00 -9.95
C LYS A 38 15.80 -9.50 -10.28
N ASP A 39 15.43 -9.83 -11.51
CA ASP A 39 16.38 -10.31 -12.50
C ASP A 39 15.61 -10.97 -13.64
N LEU A 40 15.51 -10.26 -14.77
CA LEU A 40 15.75 -10.94 -16.05
C LEU A 40 17.03 -11.74 -15.86
N SER A 41 16.90 -13.08 -15.76
CA SER A 41 18.03 -13.99 -15.56
C SER A 41 19.24 -13.47 -16.34
N HIS A 42 20.37 -13.28 -15.66
CA HIS A 42 21.60 -12.70 -16.24
C HIS A 42 21.94 -13.31 -17.62
N LYS A 43 21.58 -14.59 -17.81
CA LYS A 43 21.69 -15.36 -19.05
C LYS A 43 20.80 -14.84 -20.20
N THR A 44 19.59 -14.38 -19.93
CA THR A 44 18.66 -13.77 -20.91
C THR A 44 19.10 -12.35 -21.29
N LEU A 45 19.61 -11.57 -20.33
CA LEU A 45 20.13 -10.22 -20.58
C LEU A 45 21.37 -10.25 -21.50
N LEU A 46 22.26 -11.23 -21.31
CA LEU A 46 23.42 -11.47 -22.18
C LEU A 46 23.03 -11.99 -23.57
N LYS A 47 21.89 -12.68 -23.69
CA LYS A 47 21.41 -13.25 -24.96
C LYS A 47 20.71 -12.22 -25.86
N TYR A 48 20.13 -11.17 -25.28
CA TYR A 48 19.43 -10.10 -26.01
C TYR A 48 19.93 -8.71 -25.60
N PRO A 49 21.12 -8.28 -26.07
CA PRO A 49 21.69 -6.96 -25.76
C PRO A 49 20.83 -5.78 -26.24
N GLN A 50 19.88 -6.02 -27.16
CA GLN A 50 18.95 -5.03 -27.68
C GLN A 50 17.99 -4.47 -26.62
N LEU A 51 17.67 -5.24 -25.56
CA LEU A 51 16.84 -4.75 -24.44
C LEU A 51 17.53 -3.64 -23.64
N TYR A 52 18.87 -3.60 -23.65
CA TYR A 52 19.64 -2.56 -22.96
C TYR A 52 19.52 -1.18 -23.64
N GLY A 53 19.30 -1.17 -24.96
CA GLY A 53 19.10 0.05 -25.75
C GLY A 53 17.82 0.79 -25.40
N ALA A 54 16.78 0.09 -24.94
CA ALA A 54 15.52 0.70 -24.49
C ALA A 54 15.70 1.57 -23.23
N GLY A 55 16.61 1.17 -22.34
CA GLY A 55 17.00 1.97 -21.17
C GLY A 55 17.81 3.21 -21.55
N GLN A 56 18.76 3.10 -22.49
CA GLN A 56 19.56 4.24 -22.97
C GLN A 56 18.74 5.30 -23.70
N ARG A 57 17.60 4.92 -24.30
CA ARG A 57 16.75 5.84 -25.06
C ARG A 57 15.74 6.61 -24.19
N SER A 58 15.81 6.46 -22.86
CA SER A 58 14.87 7.05 -21.87
C SER A 58 13.39 6.74 -22.11
N GLU A 59 13.07 5.73 -22.93
CA GLU A 59 11.70 5.28 -23.20
C GLU A 59 11.03 4.70 -21.93
N CYS A 60 11.83 4.29 -20.94
CA CYS A 60 11.35 3.68 -19.69
C CYS A 60 10.71 4.69 -18.73
N TYR A 61 11.05 5.98 -18.81
CA TYR A 61 10.50 7.02 -17.93
C TYR A 61 10.05 8.22 -18.75
N ASN A 62 8.94 8.05 -19.47
CA ASN A 62 8.30 9.13 -20.21
C ASN A 62 7.44 10.00 -19.27
N ALA A 63 7.37 11.31 -19.53
CA ALA A 63 6.51 12.23 -18.78
C ALA A 63 5.03 11.79 -18.79
N GLY A 64 4.58 11.13 -19.87
CA GLY A 64 3.23 10.54 -19.94
C GLY A 64 3.00 9.41 -18.94
N LEU A 65 4.00 8.54 -18.72
CA LEU A 65 3.93 7.46 -17.73
C LEU A 65 3.88 8.05 -16.32
N PHE A 66 4.68 9.08 -16.05
CA PHE A 66 4.65 9.80 -14.78
C PHE A 66 3.25 10.35 -14.46
N TRP A 67 2.62 11.05 -15.40
CA TRP A 67 1.27 11.58 -15.20
C TRP A 67 0.22 10.47 -15.05
N LEU A 68 0.36 9.35 -15.76
CA LEU A 68 -0.54 8.20 -15.62
C LEU A 68 -0.43 7.60 -14.21
N LEU A 69 0.79 7.38 -13.72
CA LEU A 69 1.04 6.90 -12.35
C LEU A 69 0.51 7.88 -11.29
N MET A 70 0.66 9.18 -11.51
CA MET A 70 0.08 10.21 -10.63
C MET A 70 -1.45 10.14 -10.60
N LEU A 71 -2.11 9.92 -11.74
CA LEU A 71 -3.56 9.80 -11.80
C LEU A 71 -4.06 8.49 -11.14
N GLU A 72 -3.30 7.42 -11.33
CA GLU A 72 -3.58 6.10 -10.75
C GLU A 72 -3.49 6.13 -9.22
N THR A 73 -2.43 6.71 -8.66
CA THR A 73 -2.29 6.91 -7.20
C THR A 73 -3.35 7.84 -6.62
N LEU A 74 -3.73 8.90 -7.34
CA LEU A 74 -4.85 9.77 -6.96
C LEU A 74 -6.17 9.00 -6.93
N TRP A 75 -6.44 8.18 -7.95
CA TRP A 75 -7.63 7.33 -8.01
C TRP A 75 -7.67 6.33 -6.84
N GLN A 76 -6.58 5.62 -6.58
CA GLN A 76 -6.48 4.72 -5.43
C GLN A 76 -6.78 5.43 -4.11
N SER A 77 -6.18 6.60 -3.88
CA SER A 77 -6.41 7.38 -2.65
C SER A 77 -7.89 7.76 -2.46
N ALA A 78 -8.59 8.08 -3.55
CA ALA A 78 -10.01 8.38 -3.53
C ALA A 78 -10.84 7.12 -3.18
N VAL A 79 -10.54 5.98 -3.79
CA VAL A 79 -11.22 4.71 -3.50
C VAL A 79 -11.07 4.32 -2.03
N ILE A 80 -9.86 4.41 -1.48
CA ILE A 80 -9.57 4.10 -0.06
C ILE A 80 -10.41 4.98 0.88
N PHE A 81 -10.64 6.25 0.53
CA PHE A 81 -11.47 7.14 1.34
C PHE A 81 -12.97 6.88 1.17
N TYR A 82 -13.44 6.68 -0.05
CA TYR A 82 -14.87 6.54 -0.34
C TYR A 82 -15.46 5.19 0.08
N VAL A 83 -14.72 4.09 -0.01
CA VAL A 83 -15.20 2.74 0.36
C VAL A 83 -15.73 2.67 1.80
N PRO A 84 -14.95 3.03 2.84
CA PRO A 84 -15.44 3.03 4.22
C PRO A 84 -16.46 4.15 4.48
N TYR A 85 -16.33 5.31 3.82
CA TYR A 85 -17.32 6.40 3.94
C TYR A 85 -18.73 5.97 3.50
N PHE A 86 -18.84 5.27 2.36
CA PHE A 86 -20.13 4.75 1.88
C PHE A 86 -20.65 3.60 2.74
N THR A 87 -19.77 2.70 3.17
CA THR A 87 -20.14 1.52 3.97
C THR A 87 -20.67 1.90 5.36
N TYR A 88 -20.15 2.98 5.96
CA TYR A 88 -20.51 3.40 7.32
C TYR A 88 -21.47 4.59 7.41
N ARG A 89 -22.06 5.01 6.28
CA ARG A 89 -23.04 6.11 6.25
C ARG A 89 -24.26 5.87 7.17
N ASN A 90 -24.57 4.62 7.51
CA ASN A 90 -25.74 4.22 8.29
C ASN A 90 -25.44 3.63 9.68
N SER A 91 -24.17 3.61 10.12
CA SER A 91 -23.77 2.92 11.37
C SER A 91 -23.09 3.85 12.37
N THR A 92 -23.53 3.81 13.63
CA THR A 92 -23.00 4.60 14.76
C THR A 92 -21.69 4.01 15.31
N MET A 93 -20.62 4.02 14.51
CA MET A 93 -19.31 3.54 14.96
C MET A 93 -18.40 4.71 15.35
N ASP A 94 -17.67 4.54 16.46
CA ASP A 94 -16.65 5.48 16.92
C ASP A 94 -15.56 5.72 15.86
N ALA A 95 -15.10 6.97 15.75
CA ALA A 95 -14.05 7.40 14.83
C ALA A 95 -12.77 6.54 14.93
N SER A 96 -12.46 6.05 16.13
CA SER A 96 -11.33 5.16 16.39
C SER A 96 -11.40 3.82 15.65
N ARG A 97 -12.59 3.20 15.61
CA ARG A 97 -12.81 1.92 14.92
C ARG A 97 -12.81 2.11 13.39
N MET A 98 -13.27 3.28 12.93
CA MET A 98 -13.20 3.65 11.52
C MET A 98 -11.75 3.79 11.04
N GLY A 99 -10.86 4.32 11.88
CA GLY A 99 -9.42 4.42 11.59
C GLY A 99 -8.73 3.07 11.38
N ASP A 100 -9.11 2.06 12.16
CA ASP A 100 -8.55 0.71 12.05
C ASP A 100 -9.02 -0.02 10.79
N LEU A 101 -10.31 0.09 10.47
CA LEU A 101 -10.86 -0.44 9.22
C LEU A 101 -10.27 0.23 7.98
N LEU A 102 -10.00 1.54 8.05
CA LEU A 102 -9.29 2.28 7.01
C LEU A 102 -7.90 1.69 6.73
N ILE A 103 -7.14 1.37 7.78
CA ILE A 103 -5.81 0.76 7.66
C ILE A 103 -5.90 -0.63 7.04
N LEU A 104 -6.86 -1.45 7.47
CA LEU A 104 -7.04 -2.81 6.94
C LEU A 104 -7.45 -2.79 5.46
N ALA A 105 -8.40 -1.94 5.08
CA ALA A 105 -8.82 -1.78 3.69
C ALA A 105 -7.67 -1.27 2.80
N LEU A 106 -6.88 -0.33 3.32
CA LEU A 106 -5.71 0.24 2.66
C LEU A 106 -4.64 -0.83 2.39
N VAL A 107 -4.29 -1.66 3.37
CA VAL A 107 -3.32 -2.75 3.19
C VAL A 107 -3.80 -3.77 2.15
N ILE A 108 -5.08 -4.12 2.15
CA ILE A 108 -5.64 -5.07 1.17
C ILE A 108 -5.55 -4.48 -0.24
N LEU A 109 -5.97 -3.23 -0.43
CA LEU A 109 -5.91 -2.54 -1.73
C LEU A 109 -4.47 -2.46 -2.25
N VAL A 110 -3.54 -2.05 -1.41
CA VAL A 110 -2.11 -1.98 -1.76
C VAL A 110 -1.56 -3.36 -2.12
N SER A 111 -1.93 -4.41 -1.36
CA SER A 111 -1.50 -5.79 -1.65
C SER A 111 -2.03 -6.29 -3.00
N ILE A 112 -3.27 -5.96 -3.35
CA ILE A 112 -3.86 -6.31 -4.65
C ILE A 112 -3.17 -5.55 -5.78
N HIS A 113 -2.87 -4.27 -5.58
CA HIS A 113 -2.14 -3.47 -6.57
C HIS A 113 -0.75 -4.06 -6.84
N PHE A 114 0.01 -4.38 -5.78
CA PHE A 114 1.28 -5.09 -5.94
C PHE A 114 1.13 -6.43 -6.65
N ALA A 115 0.08 -7.19 -6.37
CA ALA A 115 -0.18 -8.45 -7.06
C ALA A 115 -0.44 -8.27 -8.57
N MET A 116 -1.01 -7.14 -8.99
CA MET A 116 -1.22 -6.81 -10.40
C MET A 116 0.06 -6.35 -11.11
N ASP A 117 0.93 -5.64 -10.41
CA ASP A 117 2.19 -5.13 -10.98
C ASP A 117 3.24 -6.23 -11.19
N ILE A 118 3.20 -7.31 -10.38
CA ILE A 118 4.15 -8.42 -10.49
C ILE A 118 3.93 -9.19 -11.79
N MET A 119 4.88 -9.07 -12.72
CA MET A 119 4.84 -9.77 -14.01
C MET A 119 5.31 -11.23 -13.94
N CYS A 120 6.08 -11.60 -12.91
CA CYS A 120 6.62 -12.94 -12.70
C CYS A 120 6.27 -13.48 -11.31
N TRP A 121 5.25 -14.32 -11.25
CA TRP A 121 4.82 -14.95 -10.00
C TRP A 121 5.85 -15.98 -9.52
N THR A 122 6.56 -15.65 -8.44
CA THR A 122 7.45 -16.58 -7.73
C THR A 122 6.86 -16.97 -6.39
N TRP A 123 7.25 -18.13 -5.86
CA TRP A 123 6.81 -18.57 -4.53
C TRP A 123 7.13 -17.54 -3.43
N ILE A 124 8.26 -16.85 -3.57
CA ILE A 124 8.71 -15.82 -2.62
C ILE A 124 7.82 -14.58 -2.70
N THR A 125 7.42 -14.12 -3.90
CA THR A 125 6.46 -13.00 -4.02
C THR A 125 5.13 -13.32 -3.35
N HIS A 126 4.65 -14.56 -3.46
CA HIS A 126 3.44 -15.01 -2.79
C HIS A 126 3.62 -14.99 -1.25
N ALA A 127 4.73 -15.54 -0.76
CA ALA A 127 5.03 -15.56 0.67
C ALA A 127 5.13 -14.15 1.29
N VAL A 128 5.69 -13.18 0.56
CA VAL A 128 5.80 -11.79 1.01
C VAL A 128 4.42 -11.10 1.04
N LEU A 129 3.58 -11.36 0.04
CA LEU A 129 2.24 -10.77 -0.03
C LEU A 129 1.35 -11.28 1.12
N TRP A 130 1.32 -12.60 1.33
CA TRP A 130 0.62 -13.20 2.47
C TRP A 130 1.23 -12.80 3.82
N GLY A 131 2.57 -12.71 3.89
CA GLY A 131 3.29 -12.25 5.07
C GLY A 131 2.91 -10.82 5.47
N SER A 132 2.75 -9.92 4.50
CA SER A 132 2.32 -8.53 4.75
C SER A 132 0.88 -8.45 5.29
N VAL A 133 -0.03 -9.24 4.73
CA VAL A 133 -1.43 -9.32 5.21
C VAL A 133 -1.47 -9.87 6.63
N LEU A 134 -0.74 -10.96 6.90
CA LEU A 134 -0.66 -11.56 8.24
C LEU A 134 -0.03 -10.61 9.25
N ALA A 135 1.06 -9.93 8.91
CA ALA A 135 1.71 -8.95 9.76
C ALA A 135 0.77 -7.80 10.12
N THR A 136 -0.04 -7.34 9.16
CA THR A 136 -1.06 -6.30 9.40
C THR A 136 -2.11 -6.78 10.38
N CYS A 137 -2.68 -7.97 10.18
CA CYS A 137 -3.65 -8.55 11.12
C CYS A 137 -3.07 -8.67 12.54
N ILE A 138 -1.83 -9.17 12.67
CA ILE A 138 -1.16 -9.32 13.97
C ILE A 138 -0.98 -7.96 14.63
N CYS A 139 -0.52 -6.95 13.90
CA CYS A 139 -0.28 -5.64 14.49
C CYS A 139 -1.56 -4.89 14.87
N VAL A 140 -2.64 -5.04 14.09
CA VAL A 140 -3.95 -4.50 14.47
C VAL A 140 -4.42 -5.11 15.79
N ILE A 141 -4.30 -6.44 15.93
CA ILE A 141 -4.63 -7.16 17.17
C ILE A 141 -3.75 -6.69 18.35
N VAL A 142 -2.45 -6.49 18.11
CA VAL A 142 -1.52 -5.99 19.13
C VAL A 142 -1.86 -4.56 19.54
N ILE A 143 -2.20 -3.68 18.59
CA ILE A 143 -2.59 -2.30 18.87
C ILE A 143 -3.89 -2.27 19.66
N ASP A 144 -4.90 -3.08 19.30
CA ASP A 144 -6.15 -3.20 20.06
C ASP A 144 -5.90 -3.73 21.48
N SER A 145 -4.97 -4.69 21.63
CA SER A 145 -4.56 -5.23 22.94
C SER A 145 -3.82 -4.20 23.81
N ILE A 146 -2.98 -3.36 23.21
CA ILE A 146 -2.27 -2.27 23.93
C ILE A 146 -3.23 -1.14 24.28
N ARG A 147 -4.28 -0.92 23.47
CA ARG A 147 -5.33 0.08 23.72
C ARG A 147 -6.29 -0.30 24.86
N GLN A 148 -6.19 -1.52 25.41
CA GLN A 148 -6.90 -1.92 26.63
C GLN A 148 -6.26 -1.39 27.93
N LEU A 149 -5.08 -0.77 27.90
CA LEU A 149 -4.55 -0.05 29.06
C LEU A 149 -5.20 1.35 29.15
N PRO A 150 -5.86 1.69 30.27
CA PRO A 150 -6.58 2.95 30.41
C PRO A 150 -5.55 4.08 30.54
N GLY A 151 -5.44 4.90 29.50
CA GLY A 151 -4.48 6.02 29.49
C GLY A 151 -4.34 6.78 28.18
N TYR A 152 -5.29 6.63 27.25
CA TYR A 152 -5.45 7.48 26.06
C TYR A 152 -6.93 7.67 25.76
#